data_AF-A0AAV6HI13-F1
#
_entry.id   AF-A0AAV6HI13-F1
#
_cell.length_a   1.000
_cell.length_b   1.000
_cell.length_c   1.000
_cell.angle_alpha   90.00
_cell.angle_beta   90.00
_cell.angle_gamma   90.00
#
_symmetry.space_group_name_H-M   'P 1'
#
loop_
_entity.id
_entity.type
_entity.pdbx_description
1 polymer ?
#
loop_
_entity_poly.entity_id
_entity_poly.type
_entity_poly.pdbx_seq_one_letter_code
_entity_poly.pdbx_strand_id
1 'polypeptide(L)'
;MLFLPLVFTLEIQTINSINELKEDDFGKSFPQHGLLLLYWFTSLIDIDQIGIIRFKKGSYDLVTDYPFQLIENPGYLPYIIPTGQSAYYSVDDLEDGFVNYLPFYITQDFYNFKNHEGQTVDRLIIVIDKWYTPVRVDQVYISEASKYNPPNVTNGNITATYKVGAQVLRQITTLTNPLDCQNKFLKEIFPHLGFGLTLAESMFGQPGLPLFLALSGYDLEGRYNITAQTWSCPLVPAEGRKSLCDTSKLELAIRTSHEGHAVISWHGLPSSILKSHTTVALFQSSDRGGPLVEKRIDGQASGALETAVALDSGLQIHLIKQDVSDTTIWRGPTFSDANRQLPVQVGNASASLMLFTRKGYAAARLFIRKSYATWKDDFYYSWVAFYSSPDETNENYLSRQWQWVTHFRKHKLLSLVIYDVYEYVSGTAITPGIQARFFLSEYDEVARTKAWDM
;
A
#
# COMPACT_ATOMS: atom_id res chain seq x y z
N MET A 1 -42.41 32.22 -17.52
CA MET A 1 -42.37 31.09 -16.56
C MET A 1 -40.98 30.48 -16.68
N LEU A 2 -40.05 30.91 -15.84
CA LEU A 2 -38.68 30.38 -15.81
C LEU A 2 -38.68 29.11 -14.95
N PHE A 3 -38.40 27.97 -15.58
CA PHE A 3 -38.06 26.75 -14.86
C PHE A 3 -36.60 26.88 -14.39
N LEU A 4 -36.38 27.14 -13.10
CA LEU A 4 -35.09 26.83 -12.48
C LEU A 4 -34.99 25.28 -12.42
N PRO A 5 -33.94 24.66 -12.97
CA PRO A 5 -33.69 23.26 -12.66
C PRO A 5 -33.32 23.19 -11.17
N LEU A 6 -34.14 22.45 -10.41
CA LEU A 6 -33.83 22.07 -9.05
C LEU A 6 -32.63 21.11 -9.12
N VAL A 7 -31.41 21.63 -8.92
CA VAL A 7 -30.24 20.78 -8.73
C VAL A 7 -30.35 20.24 -7.30
N PHE A 8 -30.85 19.03 -7.14
CA PHE A 8 -30.71 18.29 -5.89
C PHE A 8 -29.22 17.98 -5.70
N THR A 9 -28.54 18.74 -4.85
CA THR A 9 -27.25 18.30 -4.31
C THR A 9 -27.57 17.25 -3.26
N LEU A 10 -27.16 16.00 -3.49
CA LEU A 10 -27.11 15.01 -2.40
C LEU A 10 -26.20 15.59 -1.32
N GLU A 11 -26.75 15.88 -0.14
CA GLU A 11 -25.94 16.28 1.01
C GLU A 11 -25.22 15.03 1.54
N ILE A 12 -23.92 14.94 1.24
CA ILE A 12 -23.09 13.83 1.72
C ILE A 12 -22.86 14.01 3.22
N GLN A 13 -23.31 13.03 4.01
CA GLN A 13 -23.08 13.00 5.45
C GLN A 13 -21.59 13.11 5.75
N THR A 14 -21.24 13.99 6.68
CA THR A 14 -19.86 14.16 7.13
C THR A 14 -19.67 13.45 8.46
N ILE A 15 -18.73 12.52 8.51
CA ILE A 15 -18.32 11.80 9.72
C ILE A 15 -17.23 12.62 10.42
N ASN A 16 -17.48 13.05 11.66
CA ASN A 16 -16.60 13.91 12.44
C ASN A 16 -15.97 13.22 13.66
N SER A 17 -16.36 11.99 13.97
CA SER A 17 -15.78 11.19 15.05
C SER A 17 -15.70 9.70 14.71
N ILE A 18 -14.80 8.97 15.37
CA ILE A 18 -14.74 7.50 15.28
C ILE A 18 -16.04 6.85 15.78
N ASN A 19 -16.76 7.51 16.71
CA ASN A 19 -18.07 7.01 17.17
C ASN A 19 -19.14 7.10 16.07
N GLU A 20 -19.20 8.20 15.31
CA GLU A 20 -20.07 8.28 14.13
C GLU A 20 -19.69 7.21 13.10
N LEU A 21 -18.39 7.00 12.84
CA LEU A 21 -17.91 5.92 11.97
C LEU A 21 -18.34 4.53 12.47
N LYS A 22 -18.44 4.34 13.78
CA LYS A 22 -18.96 3.10 14.42
C LYS A 22 -20.47 2.95 14.25
N GLU A 23 -21.22 4.02 14.02
CA GLU A 23 -22.66 3.98 13.79
C GLU A 23 -23.00 3.75 12.31
N ASP A 24 -22.12 4.14 11.38
CA ASP A 24 -22.30 4.03 9.91
C ASP A 24 -21.87 2.67 9.34
N ASP A 25 -22.56 2.06 8.37
CA ASP A 25 -22.27 0.68 7.93
C ASP A 25 -20.97 0.47 7.12
N PHE A 26 -20.20 1.53 6.85
CA PHE A 26 -19.03 1.48 5.96
C PHE A 26 -17.89 0.58 6.46
N GLY A 27 -17.48 -0.38 5.63
CA GLY A 27 -16.18 -1.04 5.76
C GLY A 27 -15.98 -1.86 7.05
N LYS A 28 -17.07 -2.23 7.74
CA LYS A 28 -17.03 -2.94 9.03
C LYS A 28 -16.98 -4.46 8.91
N SER A 29 -17.43 -5.01 7.79
CA SER A 29 -17.54 -6.46 7.62
C SER A 29 -16.27 -7.03 7.00
N PHE A 30 -15.84 -8.21 7.43
CA PHE A 30 -14.79 -8.91 6.68
C PHE A 30 -15.31 -9.33 5.29
N PRO A 31 -14.52 -9.22 4.20
CA PRO A 31 -13.11 -8.80 4.08
C PRO A 31 -12.94 -7.34 3.61
N GLN A 32 -13.82 -6.42 4.04
CA GLN A 32 -13.71 -5.00 3.73
C GLN A 32 -12.43 -4.40 4.31
N HIS A 33 -11.79 -3.54 3.54
CA HIS A 33 -10.51 -2.91 3.82
C HIS A 33 -10.62 -1.38 3.92
N GLY A 34 -11.82 -0.80 3.80
CA GLY A 34 -12.06 0.64 3.86
C GLY A 34 -11.51 1.32 5.12
N LEU A 35 -11.73 0.72 6.29
CA LEU A 35 -11.15 1.21 7.55
C LEU A 35 -9.62 1.09 7.56
N LEU A 36 -9.06 0.02 7.00
CA LEU A 36 -7.61 -0.19 6.88
C LEU A 36 -6.97 0.86 5.96
N LEU A 37 -7.64 1.22 4.86
CA LEU A 37 -7.24 2.29 3.95
C LEU A 37 -7.29 3.65 4.65
N LEU A 38 -8.35 3.93 5.41
CA LEU A 38 -8.46 5.18 6.14
C LEU A 38 -7.33 5.34 7.18
N TYR A 39 -7.04 4.27 7.92
CA TYR A 39 -5.90 4.22 8.82
C TYR A 39 -4.58 4.47 8.08
N TRP A 40 -4.33 3.76 6.98
CA TRP A 40 -3.12 3.93 6.17
C TRP A 40 -2.97 5.35 5.63
N PHE A 41 -4.06 5.95 5.16
CA PHE A 41 -4.04 7.31 4.64
C PHE A 41 -3.54 8.32 5.68
N THR A 42 -3.91 8.16 6.96
CA THR A 42 -3.41 9.05 8.03
C THR A 42 -1.89 8.99 8.22
N SER A 43 -1.24 7.88 7.80
CA SER A 43 0.22 7.79 7.82
C SER A 43 0.88 8.72 6.78
N LEU A 44 0.16 9.07 5.70
CA LEU A 44 0.67 9.87 4.59
C LEU A 44 0.50 11.39 4.76
N ILE A 45 -0.32 11.82 5.70
CA ILE A 45 -0.75 13.22 5.84
C ILE A 45 -0.36 13.85 7.18
N ASP A 46 -0.26 15.17 7.18
CA ASP A 46 -0.24 16.03 8.36
C ASP A 46 -1.49 16.92 8.36
N ILE A 47 -1.98 17.24 9.57
CA ILE A 47 -3.18 18.06 9.76
C ILE A 47 -2.81 19.22 10.69
N ASP A 48 -2.84 20.45 10.18
CA ASP A 48 -2.51 21.63 10.97
C ASP A 48 -3.61 21.98 11.98
N GLN A 49 -3.42 22.98 12.84
CA GLN A 49 -4.37 23.31 13.92
C GLN A 49 -5.76 23.75 13.43
N ILE A 50 -5.87 24.27 12.20
CA ILE A 50 -7.14 24.72 11.61
C ILE A 50 -7.80 23.65 10.74
N GLY A 51 -7.21 22.46 10.64
CA GLY A 51 -7.80 21.29 9.97
C GLY A 51 -7.44 21.17 8.50
N ILE A 52 -6.44 21.92 8.01
CA ILE A 52 -5.94 21.73 6.64
C ILE A 52 -5.06 20.49 6.60
N ILE A 53 -5.37 19.61 5.65
CA ILE A 53 -4.69 18.34 5.42
C ILE A 53 -3.66 18.53 4.31
N ARG A 54 -2.42 18.08 4.54
CA ARG A 54 -1.33 18.12 3.55
C ARG A 54 -0.57 16.81 3.52
N PHE A 55 -0.02 16.43 2.37
CA PHE A 55 0.87 15.28 2.31
C PHE A 55 2.19 15.54 3.04
N LYS A 56 2.66 14.55 3.78
CA LYS A 56 4.03 14.52 4.31
C LYS A 56 5.03 14.47 3.17
N LYS A 57 6.24 14.99 3.42
CA LYS A 57 7.34 14.93 2.47
C LYS A 57 7.65 13.47 2.10
N GLY A 58 7.63 13.18 0.81
CA GLY A 58 7.94 11.84 0.29
C GLY A 58 6.82 10.81 0.52
N SER A 59 5.57 11.25 0.71
CA SER A 59 4.37 10.39 0.79
C SER A 59 3.45 10.49 -0.44
N TYR A 60 3.75 11.40 -1.37
CA TYR A 60 3.02 11.64 -2.61
C TYR A 60 3.97 12.17 -3.67
N ASP A 61 3.87 11.67 -4.90
CA ASP A 61 4.68 12.13 -6.04
C ASP A 61 3.86 13.01 -6.99
N LEU A 62 4.31 14.25 -7.21
CA LEU A 62 3.63 15.25 -8.04
C LEU A 62 3.61 14.91 -9.53
N VAL A 63 4.51 14.05 -10.01
CA VAL A 63 4.66 13.74 -11.44
C VAL A 63 3.74 12.62 -11.84
N THR A 64 3.70 11.57 -11.03
CA THR A 64 2.94 10.33 -11.28
C THR A 64 1.59 10.30 -10.57
N ASP A 65 1.35 11.22 -9.63
CA ASP A 65 0.21 11.26 -8.71
C ASP A 65 0.13 10.05 -7.76
N TYR A 66 1.18 9.26 -7.72
CA TYR A 66 1.28 8.07 -6.89
C TYR A 66 1.27 8.45 -5.39
N PRO A 67 0.64 7.66 -4.50
CA PRO A 67 0.04 6.33 -4.73
C PRO A 67 -1.44 6.36 -5.18
N PHE A 68 -1.95 7.50 -5.62
CA PHE A 68 -3.36 7.65 -5.98
C PHE A 68 -3.56 7.67 -7.50
N GLN A 69 -4.75 7.31 -7.94
CA GLN A 69 -5.12 7.35 -9.35
C GLN A 69 -6.10 8.49 -9.59
N LEU A 70 -5.85 9.29 -10.63
CA LEU A 70 -6.80 10.29 -11.10
C LEU A 70 -8.09 9.60 -11.56
N ILE A 71 -9.23 10.04 -11.03
CA ILE A 71 -10.55 9.56 -11.43
C ILE A 71 -11.44 10.71 -11.88
N GLU A 72 -12.40 10.40 -12.76
CA GLU A 72 -13.50 11.30 -13.06
C GLU A 72 -14.47 11.35 -11.87
N ASN A 73 -15.23 12.43 -11.74
CA ASN A 73 -16.29 12.48 -10.73
C ASN A 73 -17.32 11.38 -11.05
N PRO A 74 -17.59 10.45 -10.12
CA PRO A 74 -18.48 9.32 -10.38
C PRO A 74 -19.98 9.69 -10.40
N GLY A 75 -20.31 10.99 -10.35
CA GLY A 75 -21.66 11.52 -10.48
C GLY A 75 -22.42 11.69 -9.16
N TYR A 76 -21.95 11.04 -8.08
CA TYR A 76 -22.52 11.16 -6.74
C TYR A 76 -21.69 12.04 -5.79
N LEU A 77 -20.51 12.50 -6.22
CA LEU A 77 -19.67 13.42 -5.45
C LEU A 77 -19.94 14.87 -5.88
N PRO A 78 -19.71 15.87 -5.01
CA PRO A 78 -19.93 17.27 -5.36
C PRO A 78 -19.14 17.66 -6.60
N TYR A 79 -19.70 18.53 -7.44
CA TYR A 79 -18.93 19.05 -8.56
C TYR A 79 -17.82 19.97 -8.03
N ILE A 80 -16.56 19.61 -8.27
CA ILE A 80 -15.42 20.51 -8.06
C ILE A 80 -15.25 21.35 -9.32
N ILE A 81 -15.10 22.66 -9.16
CA ILE A 81 -14.79 23.55 -10.28
C ILE A 81 -13.38 23.16 -10.76
N PRO A 82 -13.22 22.64 -11.99
CA PRO A 82 -11.90 22.24 -12.47
C PRO A 82 -11.08 23.51 -12.71
N THR A 83 -10.24 23.88 -11.76
CA THR A 83 -9.24 24.95 -11.93
C THR A 83 -8.00 24.45 -12.68
N GLY A 84 -8.01 23.19 -13.14
CA GLY A 84 -6.85 22.50 -13.70
C GLY A 84 -5.86 21.98 -12.64
N GLN A 85 -6.09 22.29 -11.35
CA GLN A 85 -5.18 21.95 -10.26
C GLN A 85 -5.83 21.14 -9.13
N SER A 86 -7.16 21.17 -9.04
CA SER A 86 -7.94 20.33 -8.14
C SER A 86 -8.62 19.19 -8.91
N ALA A 87 -8.45 17.95 -8.47
CA ALA A 87 -9.11 16.80 -9.08
C ALA A 87 -9.39 15.68 -8.06
N TYR A 88 -10.27 14.75 -8.43
CA TYR A 88 -10.55 13.55 -7.66
C TYR A 88 -9.48 12.49 -7.92
N TYR A 89 -9.02 11.87 -6.84
CA TYR A 89 -8.12 10.74 -6.89
C TYR A 89 -8.64 9.63 -5.99
N SER A 90 -8.36 8.39 -6.33
CA SER A 90 -8.73 7.24 -5.51
C SER A 90 -7.57 6.31 -5.25
N VAL A 91 -7.68 5.57 -4.15
CA VAL A 91 -7.13 4.23 -4.06
C VAL A 91 -8.31 3.29 -4.20
N ASP A 92 -8.44 2.75 -5.41
CA ASP A 92 -9.51 1.85 -5.81
C ASP A 92 -9.01 0.39 -5.90
N ASP A 93 -9.98 -0.51 -6.03
CA ASP A 93 -9.91 -1.93 -6.37
C ASP A 93 -8.52 -2.58 -6.36
N LEU A 94 -8.34 -3.46 -5.37
CA LEU A 94 -7.17 -4.31 -5.23
C LEU A 94 -6.98 -5.26 -6.44
N GLU A 95 -7.84 -5.29 -7.46
CA GLU A 95 -7.59 -6.07 -8.68
C GLU A 95 -6.70 -5.36 -9.72
N ASP A 96 -6.61 -4.02 -9.74
CA ASP A 96 -5.94 -3.26 -10.82
C ASP A 96 -4.44 -2.97 -10.57
N GLY A 97 -3.74 -3.88 -9.89
CA GLY A 97 -2.27 -3.83 -9.75
C GLY A 97 -1.71 -2.87 -8.68
N PHE A 98 -2.54 -2.03 -8.04
CA PHE A 98 -2.13 -1.12 -6.95
C PHE A 98 -1.85 -1.82 -5.60
N VAL A 99 -2.29 -3.07 -5.45
CA VAL A 99 -2.03 -3.92 -4.27
C VAL A 99 -0.56 -3.97 -3.91
N ASN A 100 0.30 -3.92 -4.92
CA ASN A 100 1.74 -4.07 -4.76
C ASN A 100 2.33 -2.99 -3.85
N TYR A 101 1.66 -1.84 -3.71
CA TYR A 101 2.13 -0.67 -2.97
C TYR A 101 1.47 -0.50 -1.61
N LEU A 102 0.28 -1.05 -1.43
CA LEU A 102 -0.42 -0.99 -0.16
C LEU A 102 0.27 -1.90 0.88
N PRO A 103 0.34 -1.46 2.16
CA PRO A 103 0.82 -2.30 3.23
C PRO A 103 0.11 -3.65 3.31
N PHE A 104 0.84 -4.69 3.71
CA PHE A 104 0.30 -6.05 3.77
C PHE A 104 -0.92 -6.17 4.69
N TYR A 105 -1.00 -5.39 5.77
CA TYR A 105 -2.16 -5.44 6.66
C TYR A 105 -3.48 -5.02 5.97
N ILE A 106 -3.42 -4.27 4.85
CA ILE A 106 -4.56 -3.91 4.00
C ILE A 106 -4.86 -5.02 2.99
N THR A 107 -3.81 -5.63 2.42
CA THR A 107 -3.93 -6.51 1.25
C THR A 107 -3.98 -8.01 1.60
N GLN A 108 -3.71 -8.37 2.86
CA GLN A 108 -3.71 -9.76 3.32
C GLN A 108 -5.04 -10.47 3.07
N ASP A 109 -6.17 -9.81 3.35
CA ASP A 109 -7.49 -10.43 3.20
C ASP A 109 -7.84 -10.56 1.70
N PHE A 110 -7.37 -9.63 0.88
CA PHE A 110 -7.45 -9.71 -0.58
C PHE A 110 -6.73 -10.95 -1.14
N TYR A 111 -5.52 -11.25 -0.67
CA TYR A 111 -4.77 -12.39 -1.19
C TYR A 111 -5.31 -13.75 -0.73
N ASN A 112 -5.82 -13.82 0.50
CA ASN A 112 -6.11 -15.07 1.19
C ASN A 112 -7.56 -15.50 1.13
N PHE A 113 -8.48 -14.59 0.82
CA PHE A 113 -9.91 -14.86 0.77
C PHE A 113 -10.52 -14.45 -0.57
N LYS A 114 -9.78 -14.74 -1.65
CA LYS A 114 -10.23 -14.48 -3.02
C LYS A 114 -11.60 -15.10 -3.27
N ASN A 115 -12.49 -14.33 -3.91
CA ASN A 115 -13.89 -14.67 -4.21
C ASN A 115 -14.88 -14.54 -3.04
N HIS A 116 -14.47 -14.01 -1.88
CA HIS A 116 -15.44 -13.56 -0.88
C HIS A 116 -16.18 -12.30 -1.36
N GLU A 117 -17.48 -12.22 -1.08
CA GLU A 117 -18.27 -11.01 -1.32
C GLU A 117 -17.66 -9.83 -0.53
N GLY A 118 -17.73 -8.60 -1.06
CA GLY A 118 -17.18 -7.42 -0.38
C GLY A 118 -15.67 -7.15 -0.52
N GLN A 119 -14.87 -8.04 -1.10
CA GLN A 119 -13.39 -7.92 -1.09
C GLN A 119 -12.78 -6.68 -1.79
N THR A 120 -13.52 -6.05 -2.70
CA THR A 120 -13.04 -4.97 -3.58
C THR A 120 -14.01 -3.78 -3.63
N VAL A 121 -14.90 -3.67 -2.63
CA VAL A 121 -15.95 -2.63 -2.65
C VAL A 121 -15.46 -1.32 -2.08
N ASP A 122 -14.58 -1.31 -1.09
CA ASP A 122 -14.22 -0.07 -0.41
C ASP A 122 -13.29 0.81 -1.24
N ARG A 123 -13.55 2.11 -1.20
CA ARG A 123 -12.79 3.14 -1.90
C ARG A 123 -12.45 4.25 -0.93
N LEU A 124 -11.19 4.69 -1.00
CA LEU A 124 -10.77 5.97 -0.44
C LEU A 124 -10.64 6.96 -1.60
N ILE A 125 -11.47 7.99 -1.59
CA ILE A 125 -11.46 9.04 -2.62
C ILE A 125 -11.04 10.35 -1.97
N ILE A 126 -10.11 11.07 -2.59
CA ILE A 126 -9.61 12.34 -2.10
C ILE A 126 -9.65 13.41 -3.19
N VAL A 127 -9.84 14.66 -2.79
CA VAL A 127 -9.63 15.81 -3.66
C VAL A 127 -8.26 16.37 -3.38
N ILE A 128 -7.36 16.27 -4.35
CA ILE A 128 -6.01 16.84 -4.26
C ILE A 128 -6.03 18.20 -4.94
N ASP A 129 -5.55 19.23 -4.25
CA ASP A 129 -5.28 20.56 -4.80
C ASP A 129 -3.76 20.79 -4.88
N LYS A 130 -3.26 20.81 -6.12
CA LYS A 130 -1.84 20.97 -6.45
C LYS A 130 -1.39 22.44 -6.47
N TRP A 131 -2.28 23.41 -6.24
CA TRP A 131 -1.92 24.84 -6.13
C TRP A 131 -1.02 25.11 -4.92
N TYR A 132 -1.16 24.31 -3.87
CA TYR A 132 -0.41 24.48 -2.63
C TYR A 132 0.88 23.65 -2.61
N THR A 133 1.90 24.19 -1.96
CA THR A 133 3.13 23.47 -1.62
C THR A 133 3.38 23.62 -0.12
N PRO A 134 3.37 22.54 0.68
CA PRO A 134 3.07 21.14 0.32
C PRO A 134 1.66 20.94 -0.25
N VAL A 135 1.50 19.90 -1.07
CA VAL A 135 0.23 19.54 -1.73
C VAL A 135 -0.87 19.34 -0.70
N ARG A 136 -2.03 19.92 -0.96
CA ARG A 136 -3.18 19.91 -0.06
C ARG A 136 -4.18 18.81 -0.46
N VAL A 137 -4.79 18.20 0.54
CA VAL A 137 -5.99 17.38 0.38
C VAL A 137 -7.19 18.18 0.89
N ASP A 138 -8.08 18.57 0.00
CA ASP A 138 -9.23 19.43 0.33
C ASP A 138 -10.38 18.65 0.95
N GLN A 139 -10.61 17.44 0.45
CA GLN A 139 -11.73 16.61 0.84
C GLN A 139 -11.30 15.14 0.84
N VAL A 140 -11.84 14.39 1.78
CA VAL A 140 -11.62 12.95 1.92
C VAL A 140 -12.99 12.30 1.98
N TYR A 141 -13.15 11.23 1.23
CA TYR A 141 -14.37 10.46 1.10
C TYR A 141 -14.06 8.99 1.25
N ILE A 142 -14.98 8.29 1.89
CA ILE A 142 -15.03 6.84 1.93
C ILE A 142 -16.32 6.40 1.24
N SER A 143 -16.23 5.40 0.37
CA SER A 143 -17.34 4.99 -0.48
C SER A 143 -17.26 3.49 -0.77
N GLU A 144 -18.39 2.82 -0.94
CA GLU A 144 -18.44 1.42 -1.37
C GLU A 144 -18.87 1.32 -2.84
N ALA A 145 -18.18 0.56 -3.67
CA ALA A 145 -18.56 0.29 -5.05
C ALA A 145 -19.74 -0.70 -5.09
N SER A 146 -20.80 -0.39 -5.84
CA SER A 146 -21.84 -1.39 -6.11
C SER A 146 -21.29 -2.45 -7.09
N LYS A 147 -21.41 -3.74 -6.73
CA LYS A 147 -20.95 -4.85 -7.60
C LYS A 147 -21.90 -5.16 -8.76
N TYR A 148 -23.08 -4.53 -8.85
CA TYR A 148 -24.12 -4.86 -9.83
C TYR A 148 -24.96 -3.65 -10.22
N ASN A 149 -24.84 -3.20 -11.48
CA ASN A 149 -25.96 -2.60 -12.20
C ASN A 149 -26.47 -3.65 -13.22
N PRO A 150 -27.49 -4.46 -12.90
CA PRO A 150 -28.18 -5.20 -13.95
C PRO A 150 -28.79 -4.18 -14.94
N PRO A 151 -28.84 -4.48 -16.25
CA PRO A 151 -29.16 -3.50 -17.30
C PRO A 151 -30.56 -2.85 -17.24
N ASN A 152 -31.39 -3.17 -16.23
CA ASN A 152 -32.77 -2.71 -16.10
C ASN A 152 -33.14 -2.13 -14.73
N VAL A 153 -32.19 -1.63 -13.93
CA VAL A 153 -32.53 -0.89 -12.69
C VAL A 153 -32.24 0.60 -12.88
N THR A 154 -33.27 1.32 -13.33
CA THR A 154 -33.35 2.79 -13.28
C THR A 154 -33.73 3.22 -11.86
N ASN A 155 -32.75 3.24 -10.96
CA ASN A 155 -32.61 4.10 -9.79
C ASN A 155 -31.48 3.51 -8.94
N GLY A 156 -30.33 4.18 -8.94
CA GLY A 156 -29.12 3.73 -8.26
C GLY A 156 -29.38 3.55 -6.77
N ASN A 157 -29.14 2.34 -6.26
CA ASN A 157 -28.90 2.16 -4.84
C ASN A 157 -27.66 2.98 -4.49
N ILE A 158 -27.87 4.06 -3.73
CA ILE A 158 -26.83 4.94 -3.25
C ILE A 158 -25.82 4.07 -2.50
N THR A 159 -24.60 4.06 -3.02
CA THR A 159 -23.40 3.56 -2.38
C THR A 159 -23.17 4.37 -1.11
N ALA A 160 -23.04 3.71 0.04
CA ALA A 160 -22.76 4.39 1.31
C ALA A 160 -21.48 5.23 1.13
N THR A 161 -21.66 6.55 1.02
CA THR A 161 -20.59 7.50 0.71
C THR A 161 -20.61 8.57 1.78
N TYR A 162 -19.48 8.73 2.43
CA TYR A 162 -19.35 9.65 3.55
C TYR A 162 -18.16 10.56 3.30
N LYS A 163 -18.32 11.83 3.67
CA LYS A 163 -17.20 12.75 3.76
C LYS A 163 -16.53 12.55 5.10
N VAL A 164 -15.22 12.34 5.10
CA VAL A 164 -14.45 12.21 6.35
C VAL A 164 -13.98 13.59 6.79
N GLY A 165 -14.42 14.01 7.98
CA GLY A 165 -13.95 15.23 8.61
C GLY A 165 -12.51 15.12 9.10
N ALA A 166 -11.77 16.24 9.07
CA ALA A 166 -10.38 16.28 9.54
C ALA A 166 -10.22 15.80 11.00
N GLN A 167 -11.27 15.94 11.82
CA GLN A 167 -11.27 15.50 13.21
C GLN A 167 -11.15 13.98 13.36
N VAL A 168 -11.77 13.18 12.48
CA VAL A 168 -11.62 11.72 12.46
C VAL A 168 -10.16 11.36 12.19
N LEU A 169 -9.56 11.98 11.17
CA LEU A 169 -8.17 11.73 10.77
C LEU A 169 -7.19 12.09 11.91
N ARG A 170 -7.47 13.17 12.66
CA ARG A 170 -6.71 13.49 13.88
C ARG A 170 -6.87 12.43 14.96
N GLN A 171 -8.09 11.98 15.23
CA GLN A 171 -8.34 10.93 16.24
C GLN A 171 -7.53 9.68 15.91
N ILE A 172 -7.58 9.21 14.65
CA ILE A 172 -6.80 8.06 14.19
C ILE A 172 -5.29 8.33 14.37
N THR A 173 -4.79 9.49 13.96
CA THR A 173 -3.38 9.86 14.12
C THR A 173 -2.94 9.81 15.59
N THR A 174 -3.77 10.32 16.51
CA THR A 174 -3.52 10.25 17.97
C THR A 174 -3.44 8.82 18.48
N LEU A 175 -4.24 7.89 17.93
CA LEU A 175 -4.16 6.47 18.29
C LEU A 175 -2.83 5.82 17.86
N THR A 176 -2.22 6.30 16.77
CA THR A 176 -0.96 5.74 16.24
C THR A 176 0.29 6.21 16.99
N ASN A 177 0.25 7.42 17.52
CA ASN A 177 1.34 8.02 18.28
C ASN A 177 0.78 8.65 19.55
N PRO A 178 0.24 7.83 20.48
CA PRO A 178 -0.18 8.36 21.75
C PRO A 178 1.09 8.81 22.45
N LEU A 179 1.16 10.07 22.87
CA LEU A 179 2.16 10.49 23.85
C LEU A 179 2.04 9.51 25.03
N ASP A 180 2.95 8.55 25.09
CA ASP A 180 3.19 7.63 26.20
C ASP A 180 1.96 6.85 26.76
N CYS A 181 0.97 6.49 25.93
CA CYS A 181 -0.12 5.63 26.43
C CYS A 181 0.29 4.16 26.37
N GLN A 182 0.85 3.64 27.46
CA GLN A 182 0.97 2.20 27.67
C GLN A 182 -0.40 1.53 27.46
N ASN A 183 -0.48 0.47 26.65
CA ASN A 183 -1.70 -0.31 26.36
C ASN A 183 -2.53 -0.71 27.60
N LYS A 184 -1.93 -0.67 28.80
CA LYS A 184 -2.61 -0.87 30.07
C LYS A 184 -3.67 0.21 30.36
N PHE A 185 -3.38 1.48 30.07
CA PHE A 185 -4.30 2.59 30.32
C PHE A 185 -5.53 2.55 29.39
N LEU A 186 -5.37 2.10 28.15
CA LEU A 186 -6.47 2.05 27.18
C LEU A 186 -7.51 0.97 27.50
N LYS A 187 -7.07 -0.20 28.02
CA LYS A 187 -7.98 -1.24 28.52
C LYS A 187 -8.75 -0.79 29.77
N GLU A 188 -8.16 0.12 30.55
CA GLU A 188 -8.81 0.76 31.70
C GLU A 188 -9.79 1.87 31.26
N ILE A 189 -9.48 2.64 30.21
CA ILE A 189 -10.38 3.67 29.66
C ILE A 189 -11.58 3.05 28.91
N PHE A 190 -11.36 1.99 28.14
CA PHE A 190 -12.37 1.36 27.29
C PHE A 190 -12.63 -0.11 27.71
N PRO A 191 -13.14 -0.37 28.92
CA PRO A 191 -13.29 -1.74 29.44
C PRO A 191 -14.25 -2.59 28.60
N HIS A 192 -15.22 -1.97 27.92
CA HIS A 192 -16.17 -2.64 27.04
C HIS A 192 -15.52 -3.20 25.76
N LEU A 193 -14.33 -2.70 25.36
CA LEU A 193 -13.60 -3.21 24.20
C LEU A 193 -12.75 -4.44 24.53
N GLY A 194 -12.68 -4.86 25.80
CA GLY A 194 -11.64 -5.77 26.30
C GLY A 194 -11.39 -7.00 25.43
N PHE A 195 -12.44 -7.71 25.01
CA PHE A 195 -12.29 -8.91 24.18
C PHE A 195 -12.01 -8.58 22.69
N GLY A 196 -12.77 -7.65 22.09
CA GLY A 196 -12.56 -7.23 20.70
C GLY A 196 -11.15 -6.66 20.48
N LEU A 197 -10.67 -5.80 21.38
CA LEU A 197 -9.30 -5.29 21.34
C LEU A 197 -8.27 -6.42 21.44
N THR A 198 -8.50 -7.43 22.29
CA THR A 198 -7.60 -8.58 22.40
C THR A 198 -7.54 -9.39 21.10
N LEU A 199 -8.67 -9.56 20.41
CA LEU A 199 -8.69 -10.17 19.07
C LEU A 199 -7.90 -9.32 18.07
N ALA A 200 -8.13 -8.01 18.05
CA ALA A 200 -7.44 -7.11 17.13
C ALA A 200 -5.91 -7.10 17.36
N GLU A 201 -5.47 -7.02 18.61
CA GLU A 201 -4.06 -7.08 19.01
C GLU A 201 -3.41 -8.40 18.60
N SER A 202 -4.16 -9.51 18.57
CA SER A 202 -3.64 -10.81 18.11
C SER A 202 -3.48 -10.90 16.59
N MET A 203 -4.19 -10.06 15.82
CA MET A 203 -4.19 -10.10 14.35
C MET A 203 -3.34 -9.02 13.70
N PHE A 204 -3.16 -7.87 14.36
CA PHE A 204 -2.52 -6.68 13.77
C PHE A 204 -1.40 -6.14 14.67
N GLY A 205 -0.18 -6.04 14.11
CA GLY A 205 0.99 -5.51 14.82
C GLY A 205 1.18 -3.99 14.69
N GLN A 206 0.33 -3.30 13.91
CA GLN A 206 0.50 -1.87 13.62
C GLN A 206 0.07 -1.00 14.82
N PRO A 207 0.89 -0.01 15.24
CA PRO A 207 0.54 0.87 16.36
C PRO A 207 -0.81 1.57 16.18
N GLY A 208 -1.69 1.48 17.16
CA GLY A 208 -3.01 2.12 17.15
C GLY A 208 -4.06 1.47 16.24
N LEU A 209 -3.67 0.63 15.28
CA LEU A 209 -4.62 -0.03 14.37
C LEU A 209 -5.60 -0.96 15.11
N PRO A 210 -5.16 -1.84 16.03
CA PRO A 210 -6.09 -2.67 16.81
C PRO A 210 -7.17 -1.86 17.53
N LEU A 211 -6.76 -0.76 18.17
CA LEU A 211 -7.65 0.09 18.92
C LEU A 211 -8.60 0.86 17.99
N PHE A 212 -8.10 1.36 16.87
CA PHE A 212 -8.94 2.02 15.87
C PHE A 212 -10.04 1.09 15.35
N LEU A 213 -9.70 -0.13 14.94
CA LEU A 213 -10.67 -1.11 14.43
C LEU A 213 -11.70 -1.51 15.50
N ALA A 214 -11.27 -1.67 16.75
CA ALA A 214 -12.17 -1.96 17.86
C ALA A 214 -13.13 -0.79 18.15
N LEU A 215 -12.63 0.45 18.11
CA LEU A 215 -13.44 1.65 18.32
C LEU A 215 -14.41 1.92 17.16
N SER A 216 -14.01 1.64 15.92
CA SER A 216 -14.84 1.84 14.72
C SER A 216 -15.86 0.72 14.48
N GLY A 217 -15.88 -0.31 15.33
CA GLY A 217 -16.86 -1.40 15.23
C GLY A 217 -16.61 -2.38 14.10
N TYR A 218 -15.35 -2.59 13.71
CA TYR A 218 -14.99 -3.62 12.73
C TYR A 218 -15.31 -5.03 13.26
N ASP A 219 -15.75 -5.94 12.38
CA ASP A 219 -16.05 -7.34 12.69
C ASP A 219 -14.77 -8.15 12.93
N LEU A 220 -14.19 -7.94 14.10
CA LEU A 220 -12.97 -8.60 14.55
C LEU A 220 -13.18 -10.08 14.84
N GLU A 221 -14.38 -10.47 15.30
CA GLU A 221 -14.71 -11.85 15.62
C GLU A 221 -14.89 -12.68 14.34
N GLY A 222 -15.67 -12.20 13.37
CA GLY A 222 -15.84 -12.87 12.08
C GLY A 222 -14.50 -13.04 11.36
N ARG A 223 -13.69 -11.98 11.31
CA ARG A 223 -12.34 -12.04 10.75
C ARG A 223 -11.44 -13.05 11.47
N TYR A 224 -11.41 -13.03 12.80
CA TYR A 224 -10.60 -13.99 13.56
C TYR A 224 -11.08 -15.42 13.34
N ASN A 225 -12.38 -15.70 13.33
CA ASN A 225 -12.89 -17.06 13.14
C ASN A 225 -12.51 -17.62 11.76
N ILE A 226 -12.62 -16.81 10.71
CA ILE A 226 -12.24 -17.22 9.34
C ILE A 226 -10.73 -17.50 9.24
N THR A 227 -9.90 -16.61 9.77
CA THR A 227 -8.44 -16.82 9.80
C THR A 227 -8.08 -18.01 10.69
N ALA A 228 -8.68 -18.16 11.87
CA ALA A 228 -8.39 -19.25 12.78
C ALA A 228 -8.64 -20.63 12.16
N GLN A 229 -9.69 -20.79 11.36
CA GLN A 229 -9.93 -22.02 10.60
C GLN A 229 -8.79 -22.32 9.62
N THR A 230 -8.37 -21.30 8.86
CA THR A 230 -7.28 -21.40 7.88
C THR A 230 -5.96 -21.84 8.52
N TRP A 231 -5.66 -21.27 9.69
CA TRP A 231 -4.42 -21.52 10.42
C TRP A 231 -4.49 -22.72 11.38
N SER A 232 -5.60 -23.49 11.36
CA SER A 232 -5.88 -24.57 12.32
C SER A 232 -5.71 -24.14 13.79
N CYS A 233 -6.11 -22.91 14.07
CA CYS A 233 -6.09 -22.27 15.37
C CYS A 233 -7.37 -22.56 16.16
N PRO A 234 -7.34 -22.40 17.49
CA PRO A 234 -8.57 -22.40 18.28
C PRO A 234 -9.51 -21.26 17.82
N LEU A 235 -10.78 -21.61 17.56
CA LEU A 235 -11.86 -20.65 17.32
C LEU A 235 -12.10 -19.78 18.57
N VAL A 236 -12.81 -18.66 18.40
CA VAL A 236 -13.27 -17.84 19.54
C VAL A 236 -14.01 -18.74 20.53
N PRO A 237 -13.57 -18.80 21.81
CA PRO A 237 -14.20 -19.69 22.78
C PRO A 237 -15.54 -19.12 23.28
N ALA A 238 -16.53 -20.00 23.48
CA ALA A 238 -17.80 -19.65 24.12
C ALA A 238 -17.64 -19.26 25.61
N GLU A 239 -16.63 -19.79 26.31
CA GLU A 239 -16.30 -19.46 27.70
C GLU A 239 -14.78 -19.59 27.94
N GLY A 240 -14.11 -18.50 28.35
CA GLY A 240 -12.84 -18.53 29.09
C GLY A 240 -11.54 -18.92 28.34
N ARG A 241 -10.62 -17.94 28.27
CA ARG A 241 -9.16 -17.98 28.00
C ARG A 241 -8.54 -19.34 27.61
N LYS A 242 -8.64 -19.73 26.32
CA LYS A 242 -7.54 -20.42 25.64
C LYS A 242 -6.63 -19.39 24.96
N SER A 243 -5.35 -19.70 24.79
CA SER A 243 -4.40 -18.85 24.06
C SER A 243 -4.87 -18.67 22.61
N LEU A 244 -5.18 -17.44 22.21
CA LEU A 244 -5.44 -17.09 20.82
C LEU A 244 -4.19 -17.35 19.97
N CYS A 245 -4.38 -17.57 18.68
CA CYS A 245 -3.27 -17.49 17.74
C CYS A 245 -2.85 -16.04 17.60
N ASP A 246 -1.60 -15.75 17.95
CA ASP A 246 -0.99 -14.45 17.70
C ASP A 246 -0.37 -14.49 16.29
N THR A 247 -1.01 -13.80 15.35
CA THR A 247 -0.52 -13.58 13.98
C THR A 247 -0.06 -12.13 13.80
N SER A 248 -0.08 -11.29 14.84
CA SER A 248 0.30 -9.88 14.76
C SER A 248 1.77 -9.68 14.35
N LYS A 249 2.60 -10.70 14.60
CA LYS A 249 4.03 -10.76 14.26
C LYS A 249 4.33 -11.53 12.98
N LEU A 250 3.29 -12.01 12.29
CA LEU A 250 3.47 -12.76 11.06
C LEU A 250 4.07 -11.85 9.98
N GLU A 251 5.23 -12.25 9.47
CA GLU A 251 5.86 -11.59 8.33
C GLU A 251 6.26 -12.66 7.31
N LEU A 252 5.80 -12.50 6.07
CA LEU A 252 6.31 -13.21 4.91
C LEU A 252 6.88 -12.16 3.97
N ALA A 253 8.20 -12.17 3.79
CA ALA A 253 8.90 -11.13 3.05
C ALA A 253 9.86 -11.73 2.02
N ILE A 254 9.85 -11.14 0.84
CA ILE A 254 10.84 -11.37 -0.21
C ILE A 254 11.83 -10.23 -0.14
N ARG A 255 13.09 -10.58 0.10
CA ARG A 255 14.23 -9.68 0.26
C ARG A 255 15.24 -9.95 -0.86
N THR A 256 16.29 -9.14 -0.91
CA THR A 256 17.38 -9.34 -1.89
C THR A 256 18.63 -9.90 -1.23
N SER A 257 19.33 -10.78 -1.94
CA SER A 257 20.67 -11.28 -1.57
C SER A 257 21.77 -10.33 -2.04
N HIS A 258 23.02 -10.66 -1.75
CA HIS A 258 24.18 -9.94 -2.27
C HIS A 258 24.41 -10.17 -3.78
N GLU A 259 23.76 -11.17 -4.38
CA GLU A 259 23.86 -11.47 -5.81
C GLU A 259 22.62 -11.00 -6.60
N GLY A 260 21.66 -10.34 -5.94
CA GLY A 260 20.41 -9.89 -6.59
C GLY A 260 19.37 -11.00 -6.76
N HIS A 261 19.58 -12.16 -6.15
CA HIS A 261 18.57 -13.20 -6.02
C HIS A 261 17.55 -12.90 -4.92
N ALA A 262 16.35 -13.44 -5.07
CA ALA A 262 15.30 -13.39 -4.07
C ALA A 262 15.69 -14.24 -2.84
N VAL A 263 15.51 -13.65 -1.66
CA VAL A 263 15.61 -14.32 -0.37
C VAL A 263 14.21 -14.39 0.21
N ILE A 264 13.66 -15.59 0.39
CA ILE A 264 12.39 -15.76 1.10
C ILE A 264 12.67 -15.76 2.60
N SER A 265 11.86 -15.03 3.36
CA SER A 265 11.96 -14.99 4.81
C SER A 265 10.57 -15.08 5.43
N TRP A 266 10.51 -15.75 6.58
CA TRP A 266 9.31 -15.86 7.39
C TRP A 266 9.64 -15.57 8.85
N HIS A 267 8.70 -14.92 9.54
CA HIS A 267 8.80 -14.64 10.97
C HIS A 267 7.42 -14.74 11.63
N GLY A 268 7.41 -15.05 12.94
CA GLY A 268 6.19 -15.04 13.74
C GLY A 268 5.13 -16.07 13.36
N LEU A 269 5.52 -17.22 12.79
CA LEU A 269 4.54 -18.28 12.48
C LEU A 269 3.91 -18.82 13.78
N PRO A 270 2.57 -18.96 13.84
CA PRO A 270 1.89 -19.46 15.03
C PRO A 270 2.16 -20.96 15.24
N SER A 271 2.14 -21.39 16.49
CA SER A 271 2.47 -22.77 16.88
C SER A 271 1.60 -23.86 16.23
N SER A 272 0.38 -23.53 15.78
CA SER A 272 -0.48 -24.45 15.04
C SER A 272 0.14 -24.87 13.70
N ILE A 273 0.79 -23.94 12.99
CA ILE A 273 1.46 -24.16 11.71
C ILE A 273 2.76 -24.94 11.86
N LEU A 274 3.45 -24.74 12.99
CA LEU A 274 4.72 -25.43 13.27
C LEU A 274 4.52 -26.90 13.57
N LYS A 275 3.32 -27.29 13.99
CA LYS A 275 2.94 -28.69 14.24
C LYS A 275 2.43 -29.39 12.98
N SER A 276 2.10 -28.66 11.92
CA SER A 276 1.68 -29.23 10.64
C SER A 276 2.86 -29.40 9.67
N HIS A 277 2.70 -30.27 8.67
CA HIS A 277 3.65 -30.43 7.57
C HIS A 277 3.57 -29.23 6.62
N THR A 278 4.11 -28.09 7.05
CA THR A 278 4.03 -26.82 6.33
C THR A 278 5.34 -26.52 5.61
N THR A 279 5.20 -26.05 4.37
CA THR A 279 6.28 -25.62 3.50
C THR A 279 6.10 -24.14 3.16
N VAL A 280 7.20 -23.39 3.16
CA VAL A 280 7.25 -22.06 2.55
C VAL A 280 7.69 -22.22 1.10
N ALA A 281 6.96 -21.60 0.18
CA ALA A 281 7.20 -21.75 -1.25
C ALA A 281 7.14 -20.41 -1.96
N LEU A 282 8.03 -20.24 -2.95
CA LEU A 282 8.11 -19.05 -3.80
C LEU A 282 7.38 -19.32 -5.12
N PHE A 283 6.49 -18.43 -5.52
CA PHE A 283 5.74 -18.50 -6.77
C PHE A 283 5.94 -17.24 -7.61
N GLN A 284 5.75 -17.38 -8.93
CA GLN A 284 5.42 -16.25 -9.79
C GLN A 284 3.90 -16.05 -9.76
N SER A 285 3.42 -14.89 -9.30
CA SER A 285 1.98 -14.63 -9.04
C SER A 285 1.10 -14.77 -10.29
N SER A 286 1.66 -14.55 -11.48
CA SER A 286 0.96 -14.70 -12.77
C SER A 286 0.99 -16.12 -13.35
N ASP A 287 1.75 -17.05 -12.76
CA ASP A 287 1.92 -18.40 -13.28
C ASP A 287 0.97 -19.39 -12.58
N ARG A 288 0.39 -20.31 -13.37
CA ARG A 288 -0.36 -21.46 -12.87
C ARG A 288 0.53 -22.69 -12.63
N GLY A 289 1.84 -22.55 -12.88
CA GLY A 289 2.86 -23.54 -12.58
C GLY A 289 3.02 -23.81 -11.08
N GLY A 290 3.83 -24.83 -10.77
CA GLY A 290 4.21 -25.17 -9.40
C GLY A 290 5.16 -24.14 -8.77
N PRO A 291 5.57 -24.36 -7.51
CA PRO A 291 6.51 -23.47 -6.84
C PRO A 291 7.85 -23.41 -7.57
N LEU A 292 8.46 -22.22 -7.62
CA LEU A 292 9.81 -21.99 -8.14
C LEU A 292 10.86 -22.58 -7.18
N VAL A 293 10.63 -22.42 -5.88
CA VAL A 293 11.47 -22.93 -4.79
C VAL A 293 10.56 -23.26 -3.61
N GLU A 294 10.89 -24.31 -2.87
CA GLU A 294 10.17 -24.70 -1.67
C GLU A 294 11.13 -25.15 -0.56
N LYS A 295 10.74 -24.89 0.69
CA LYS A 295 11.48 -25.33 1.87
C LYS A 295 10.53 -25.67 3.01
N ARG A 296 10.70 -26.86 3.57
CA ARG A 296 9.98 -27.25 4.78
C ARG A 296 10.40 -26.35 5.94
N ILE A 297 9.41 -25.93 6.72
CA ILE A 297 9.62 -25.05 7.86
C ILE A 297 10.22 -25.83 9.05
N ASP A 298 10.01 -27.15 9.12
CA ASP A 298 10.57 -28.06 10.13
C ASP A 298 10.42 -27.54 11.58
N GLY A 299 9.25 -26.98 11.88
CA GLY A 299 8.91 -26.44 13.21
C GLY A 299 9.56 -25.09 13.55
N GLN A 300 10.27 -24.44 12.62
CA GLN A 300 10.91 -23.15 12.85
C GLN A 300 9.93 -21.98 12.67
N ALA A 301 9.62 -21.26 13.76
CA ALA A 301 8.75 -20.08 13.73
C ALA A 301 9.27 -18.94 12.83
N SER A 302 10.57 -18.96 12.53
CA SER A 302 11.23 -17.96 11.70
C SER A 302 12.41 -18.57 10.97
N GLY A 303 12.71 -18.02 9.80
CA GLY A 303 13.84 -18.46 8.99
C GLY A 303 13.94 -17.69 7.69
N ALA A 304 15.01 -17.98 6.95
CA ALA A 304 15.22 -17.47 5.62
C ALA A 304 15.78 -18.56 4.70
N LEU A 305 15.64 -18.34 3.40
CA LEU A 305 16.25 -19.13 2.36
C LEU A 305 16.62 -18.22 1.20
N GLU A 306 17.91 -18.14 0.93
CA GLU A 306 18.43 -17.59 -0.31
C GLU A 306 18.15 -18.57 -1.46
N THR A 307 17.67 -18.03 -2.58
CA THR A 307 17.29 -18.81 -3.75
C THR A 307 18.22 -18.52 -4.93
N ALA A 308 18.14 -19.33 -5.98
CA ALA A 308 18.75 -19.02 -7.28
C ALA A 308 17.82 -18.19 -8.20
N VAL A 309 16.64 -17.81 -7.72
CA VAL A 309 15.66 -17.04 -8.50
C VAL A 309 16.05 -15.58 -8.44
N ALA A 310 16.26 -14.94 -9.58
CA ALA A 310 16.55 -13.51 -9.64
C ALA A 310 15.39 -12.69 -9.06
N LEU A 311 15.68 -11.65 -8.28
CA LEU A 311 14.65 -10.81 -7.68
C LEU A 311 13.95 -9.98 -8.77
N ASP A 312 12.65 -10.20 -8.95
CA ASP A 312 11.84 -9.48 -9.93
C ASP A 312 10.39 -9.31 -9.43
N SER A 313 9.67 -8.38 -10.05
CA SER A 313 8.25 -8.14 -9.80
C SER A 313 7.40 -9.39 -9.98
N GLY A 314 6.34 -9.48 -9.18
CA GLY A 314 5.37 -10.57 -9.28
C GLY A 314 5.72 -11.82 -8.49
N LEU A 315 6.90 -11.90 -7.88
CA LEU A 315 7.21 -12.99 -6.94
C LEU A 315 6.31 -12.92 -5.70
N GLN A 316 5.89 -14.06 -5.16
CA GLN A 316 5.01 -14.13 -3.98
C GLN A 316 5.31 -15.36 -3.13
N ILE A 317 5.31 -15.21 -1.80
CA ILE A 317 5.50 -16.32 -0.86
C ILE A 317 4.15 -16.93 -0.51
N HIS A 318 4.04 -18.25 -0.62
CA HIS A 318 2.88 -19.02 -0.17
C HIS A 318 3.29 -19.97 0.96
N LEU A 319 2.42 -20.11 1.96
CA LEU A 319 2.46 -21.21 2.92
C LEU A 319 1.60 -22.34 2.38
N ILE A 320 2.21 -23.50 2.19
CA ILE A 320 1.56 -24.71 1.69
C ILE A 320 1.49 -25.71 2.83
N LYS A 321 0.30 -26.22 3.10
CA LYS A 321 0.10 -27.37 3.97
C LYS A 321 0.11 -28.64 3.12
N GLN A 322 1.08 -29.51 3.39
CA GLN A 322 1.18 -30.82 2.73
C GLN A 322 0.14 -31.75 3.34
N ASP A 323 -0.95 -31.93 2.60
CA ASP A 323 -2.03 -32.90 2.83
C ASP A 323 -2.22 -33.70 1.51
N VAL A 324 -3.34 -34.40 1.30
CA VAL A 324 -3.56 -35.25 0.09
C VAL A 324 -3.46 -34.48 -1.23
N SER A 325 -3.65 -33.15 -1.22
CA SER A 325 -3.67 -32.31 -2.42
C SER A 325 -2.88 -30.99 -2.30
N ASP A 326 -1.87 -30.91 -1.44
CA ASP A 326 -1.02 -29.71 -1.18
C ASP A 326 -1.77 -28.38 -1.30
N THR A 327 -2.26 -27.87 -0.17
CA THR A 327 -3.14 -26.70 -0.17
C THR A 327 -2.39 -25.43 0.23
N THR A 328 -2.48 -24.37 -0.58
CA THR A 328 -2.08 -23.03 -0.17
C THR A 328 -3.01 -22.56 0.94
N ILE A 329 -2.47 -22.36 2.14
CA ILE A 329 -3.23 -21.88 3.30
C ILE A 329 -3.03 -20.39 3.55
N TRP A 330 -1.91 -19.82 3.10
CA TRP A 330 -1.67 -18.39 3.22
C TRP A 330 -0.76 -17.86 2.12
N ARG A 331 -0.98 -16.62 1.72
CA ARG A 331 -0.22 -15.88 0.72
C ARG A 331 0.30 -14.60 1.36
N GLY A 332 1.60 -14.39 1.23
CA GLY A 332 2.25 -13.12 1.51
C GLY A 332 1.98 -12.10 0.41
N PRO A 333 2.51 -10.88 0.54
CA PRO A 333 2.38 -9.87 -0.48
C PRO A 333 3.10 -10.25 -1.78
N THR A 334 2.56 -9.80 -2.90
CA THR A 334 3.30 -9.83 -4.16
C THR A 334 4.42 -8.79 -4.11
N PHE A 335 5.62 -9.19 -4.55
CA PHE A 335 6.78 -8.33 -4.61
C PHE A 335 6.64 -7.28 -5.72
N SER A 336 6.82 -6.01 -5.35
CA SER A 336 6.85 -4.85 -6.24
C SER A 336 8.28 -4.61 -6.73
N ASP A 337 8.49 -4.30 -8.01
CA ASP A 337 9.81 -4.02 -8.57
C ASP A 337 10.54 -2.85 -7.88
N ALA A 338 9.82 -1.88 -7.33
CA ALA A 338 10.37 -0.77 -6.58
C ALA A 338 10.40 -1.00 -5.06
N ASN A 339 10.10 -2.23 -4.60
CA ASN A 339 9.96 -2.57 -3.18
C ASN A 339 9.06 -1.57 -2.41
N ARG A 340 7.96 -1.14 -3.04
CA ARG A 340 7.01 -0.14 -2.52
C ARG A 340 7.57 1.26 -2.25
N GLN A 341 8.77 1.55 -2.75
CA GLN A 341 9.35 2.89 -2.63
C GLN A 341 8.68 3.86 -3.61
N LEU A 342 8.54 5.09 -3.15
CA LEU A 342 7.98 6.20 -3.91
C LEU A 342 9.02 6.77 -4.89
N PRO A 343 8.60 7.23 -6.08
CA PRO A 343 9.43 8.08 -6.91
C PRO A 343 9.86 9.35 -6.16
N VAL A 344 11.04 9.85 -6.49
CA VAL A 344 11.60 11.09 -5.95
C VAL A 344 11.66 12.13 -7.05
N GLN A 345 11.10 13.31 -6.80
CA GLN A 345 11.09 14.42 -7.75
C GLN A 345 12.51 14.84 -8.13
N VAL A 346 12.71 15.14 -9.43
CA VAL A 346 13.97 15.63 -9.99
C VAL A 346 14.00 17.16 -9.93
N GLY A 347 14.63 17.71 -8.89
CA GLY A 347 14.67 19.16 -8.65
C GLY A 347 13.27 19.79 -8.72
N ASN A 348 13.13 20.86 -9.51
CA ASN A 348 11.84 21.51 -9.79
C ASN A 348 11.23 21.06 -11.14
N ALA A 349 11.81 20.04 -11.78
CA ALA A 349 11.35 19.58 -13.08
C ALA A 349 10.04 18.79 -12.96
N SER A 350 9.33 18.68 -14.09
CA SER A 350 8.18 17.77 -14.23
C SER A 350 8.62 16.33 -14.49
N ALA A 351 9.54 15.85 -13.65
CA ALA A 351 10.18 14.54 -13.75
C ALA A 351 10.45 13.93 -12.36
N SER A 352 10.35 12.60 -12.25
CA SER A 352 10.65 11.85 -11.03
C SER A 352 11.51 10.62 -11.32
N LEU A 353 12.43 10.30 -10.40
CA LEU A 353 13.34 9.16 -10.43
C LEU A 353 12.88 8.08 -9.45
N MET A 354 12.93 6.81 -9.86
CA MET A 354 12.68 5.67 -8.99
C MET A 354 13.74 4.59 -9.19
N LEU A 355 14.23 4.04 -8.09
CA LEU A 355 15.06 2.83 -8.06
C LEU A 355 14.12 1.62 -8.12
N PHE A 356 14.42 0.66 -8.98
CA PHE A 356 13.68 -0.58 -9.09
C PHE A 356 14.61 -1.74 -9.46
N THR A 357 14.13 -2.97 -9.34
CA THR A 357 14.83 -4.17 -9.81
C THR A 357 14.23 -4.72 -11.09
N ARG A 358 15.08 -5.28 -11.96
CA ARG A 358 14.66 -6.14 -13.06
C ARG A 358 15.63 -7.30 -13.16
N LYS A 359 15.12 -8.54 -13.08
CA LYS A 359 15.93 -9.77 -13.11
C LYS A 359 17.13 -9.74 -12.16
N GLY A 360 16.95 -9.22 -10.95
CA GLY A 360 17.99 -9.13 -9.92
C GLY A 360 18.99 -7.98 -10.10
N TYR A 361 18.84 -7.14 -11.12
CA TYR A 361 19.72 -5.98 -11.34
C TYR A 361 19.07 -4.68 -10.89
N ALA A 362 19.89 -3.79 -10.33
CA ALA A 362 19.50 -2.43 -10.01
C ALA A 362 19.20 -1.63 -11.29
N ALA A 363 18.07 -0.95 -11.31
CA ALA A 363 17.59 -0.20 -12.45
C ALA A 363 16.98 1.14 -12.03
N ALA A 364 16.99 2.09 -12.95
CA ALA A 364 16.48 3.44 -12.74
C ALA A 364 15.33 3.69 -13.71
N ARG A 365 14.20 4.14 -13.17
CA ARG A 365 13.02 4.53 -13.93
C ARG A 365 12.81 6.02 -13.80
N LEU A 366 12.68 6.70 -14.93
CA LEU A 366 12.31 8.10 -15.02
C LEU A 366 10.89 8.24 -15.51
N PHE A 367 10.10 8.98 -14.74
CA PHE A 367 8.78 9.43 -15.11
C PHE A 367 8.89 10.85 -15.61
N ILE A 368 8.46 11.13 -16.84
CA ILE A 368 8.50 12.47 -17.45
C ILE A 368 7.07 12.86 -17.82
N ARG A 369 6.53 13.96 -17.27
CA ARG A 369 5.19 14.43 -17.69
C ARG A 369 5.18 14.69 -19.19
N LYS A 370 4.12 14.27 -19.89
CA LYS A 370 4.01 14.49 -21.35
C LYS A 370 3.96 15.97 -21.74
N SER A 371 3.51 16.83 -20.82
CA SER A 371 3.55 18.28 -21.01
C SER A 371 4.96 18.86 -21.02
N TYR A 372 5.97 18.12 -20.52
CA TYR A 372 7.35 18.58 -20.45
C TYR A 372 8.10 18.26 -21.75
N ALA A 373 7.73 18.91 -22.86
CA ALA A 373 8.21 18.53 -24.19
C ALA A 373 9.72 18.75 -24.43
N THR A 374 10.34 19.71 -23.74
CA THR A 374 11.76 20.09 -23.88
C THR A 374 12.71 19.29 -23.00
N TRP A 375 12.22 18.30 -22.26
CA TRP A 375 13.00 17.60 -21.23
C TRP A 375 14.33 17.02 -21.73
N LYS A 376 14.42 16.61 -23.00
CA LYS A 376 15.66 16.06 -23.57
C LYS A 376 16.75 17.11 -23.77
N ASP A 377 16.35 18.35 -24.06
CA ASP A 377 17.28 19.47 -24.21
C ASP A 377 17.73 19.93 -22.83
N ASP A 378 16.78 20.06 -21.89
CA ASP A 378 17.06 20.46 -20.50
C ASP A 378 17.91 19.41 -19.76
N PHE A 379 17.72 18.12 -20.07
CA PHE A 379 18.48 17.01 -19.50
C PHE A 379 19.57 16.46 -20.42
N TYR A 380 20.04 17.25 -21.39
CA TYR A 380 21.01 16.79 -22.40
C TYR A 380 22.30 16.25 -21.76
N TYR A 381 22.80 16.93 -20.72
CA TYR A 381 23.97 16.53 -19.92
C TYR A 381 23.60 15.91 -18.57
N SER A 382 22.33 15.55 -18.35
CA SER A 382 21.92 14.91 -17.12
C SER A 382 22.20 13.41 -17.18
N TRP A 383 22.54 12.85 -16.03
CA TRP A 383 22.89 11.43 -15.91
C TRP A 383 22.41 10.87 -14.58
N VAL A 384 22.24 9.55 -14.55
CA VAL A 384 21.87 8.80 -13.35
C VAL A 384 22.94 7.77 -13.07
N ALA A 385 23.29 7.62 -11.79
CA ALA A 385 24.31 6.68 -11.32
C ALA A 385 23.82 5.87 -10.12
N PHE A 386 24.43 4.69 -9.94
CA PHE A 386 24.15 3.80 -8.81
C PHE A 386 25.31 3.81 -7.80
N TYR A 387 24.96 3.72 -6.53
CA TYR A 387 25.88 3.77 -5.39
C TYR A 387 25.67 2.54 -4.50
N SER A 388 26.75 2.06 -3.87
CA SER A 388 26.75 0.95 -2.90
C SER A 388 26.07 1.32 -1.57
N SER A 389 26.08 2.59 -1.21
CA SER A 389 25.58 3.10 0.06
C SER A 389 25.07 4.54 -0.08
N PRO A 390 24.09 4.97 0.74
CA PRO A 390 23.69 6.38 0.82
C PRO A 390 24.81 7.33 1.29
N ASP A 391 25.87 6.82 1.92
CA ASP A 391 26.97 7.63 2.48
C ASP A 391 28.05 7.98 1.46
N GLU A 392 28.00 7.40 0.26
CA GLU A 392 28.99 7.66 -0.79
C GLU A 392 28.94 9.11 -1.28
N THR A 393 30.11 9.68 -1.60
CA THR A 393 30.20 11.00 -2.25
C THR A 393 29.72 10.91 -3.70
N ASN A 394 29.37 12.04 -4.31
CA ASN A 394 28.77 12.05 -5.65
C ASN A 394 29.72 11.49 -6.73
N GLU A 395 31.03 11.61 -6.53
CA GLU A 395 32.06 11.09 -7.43
C GLU A 395 32.26 9.57 -7.30
N ASN A 396 31.89 8.98 -6.15
CA ASN A 396 32.14 7.56 -5.86
C ASN A 396 30.97 6.66 -6.25
N TYR A 397 30.42 6.86 -7.45
CA TYR A 397 29.43 5.93 -8.01
C TYR A 397 30.09 4.62 -8.45
N LEU A 398 29.30 3.55 -8.49
CA LEU A 398 29.78 2.23 -8.89
C LEU A 398 30.34 2.28 -10.32
N SER A 399 31.56 1.74 -10.51
CA SER A 399 32.29 1.86 -11.77
C SER A 399 31.47 1.37 -12.97
N ARG A 400 31.28 2.27 -13.94
CA ARG A 400 30.49 2.06 -15.18
C ARG A 400 28.99 1.79 -14.97
N GLN A 401 28.46 2.05 -13.77
CA GLN A 401 27.04 1.86 -13.43
C GLN A 401 26.31 3.20 -13.44
N TRP A 402 26.30 3.83 -14.63
CA TRP A 402 25.66 5.10 -14.87
C TRP A 402 25.21 5.21 -16.31
N GLN A 403 24.28 6.12 -16.59
CA GLN A 403 23.81 6.38 -17.94
C GLN A 403 23.29 7.81 -18.11
N TRP A 404 23.54 8.38 -19.29
CA TRP A 404 22.91 9.62 -19.72
C TRP A 404 21.39 9.46 -19.78
N VAL A 405 20.68 10.42 -19.21
CA VAL A 405 19.21 10.38 -19.11
C VAL A 405 18.56 10.29 -20.49
N THR A 406 19.13 10.96 -21.50
CA THR A 406 18.66 10.93 -22.89
C THR A 406 18.80 9.55 -23.57
N HIS A 407 19.60 8.64 -23.01
CA HIS A 407 19.78 7.27 -23.50
C HIS A 407 18.89 6.23 -22.82
N PHE A 408 18.10 6.63 -21.82
CA PHE A 408 17.14 5.73 -21.20
C PHE A 408 16.11 5.27 -22.26
N ARG A 409 15.69 4.01 -22.19
CA ARG A 409 14.78 3.43 -23.16
C ARG A 409 13.34 3.69 -22.76
N LYS A 410 12.54 4.24 -23.67
CA LYS A 410 11.11 4.48 -23.44
C LYS A 410 10.36 3.14 -23.25
N HIS A 411 9.65 2.99 -22.13
CA HIS A 411 8.85 1.81 -21.82
C HIS A 411 7.41 1.99 -22.33
N LYS A 412 7.13 1.49 -23.54
CA LYS A 412 5.86 1.74 -24.25
C LYS A 412 4.61 1.25 -23.51
N LEU A 413 4.71 0.19 -22.72
CA LEU A 413 3.56 -0.42 -22.02
C LEU A 413 3.22 0.25 -20.68
N LEU A 414 4.14 1.05 -20.12
CA LEU A 414 3.94 1.73 -18.82
C LEU A 414 3.69 3.24 -19.00
N SER A 415 3.72 3.75 -20.23
CA SER A 415 3.34 5.13 -20.54
C SER A 415 1.84 5.33 -20.27
N LEU A 416 1.51 5.97 -19.16
CA LEU A 416 0.15 6.35 -18.81
C LEU A 416 -0.31 7.58 -19.62
N VAL A 417 -1.55 8.01 -19.38
CA VAL A 417 -2.13 9.19 -20.06
C VAL A 417 -1.27 10.44 -19.82
N ILE A 418 -0.79 10.64 -18.60
CA ILE A 418 -0.17 11.91 -18.14
C ILE A 418 1.38 11.96 -18.19
N TYR A 419 2.06 10.82 -18.21
CA TYR A 419 3.54 10.76 -18.23
C TYR A 419 4.05 9.64 -19.14
N ASP A 420 5.31 9.79 -19.57
CA ASP A 420 6.10 8.76 -20.23
C ASP A 420 7.09 8.14 -19.24
N VAL A 421 7.37 6.86 -19.44
CA VAL A 421 8.33 6.10 -18.62
C VAL A 421 9.58 5.78 -19.44
N TYR A 422 10.75 6.03 -18.87
CA TYR A 422 12.05 5.71 -19.45
C TYR A 422 12.87 4.90 -18.45
N GLU A 423 13.55 3.85 -18.91
CA GLU A 423 14.26 2.93 -18.03
C GLU A 423 15.71 2.72 -18.47
N TYR A 424 16.58 2.53 -17.47
CA TYR A 424 17.93 2.03 -17.60
C TYR A 424 18.14 0.91 -16.58
N VAL A 425 18.58 -0.26 -17.05
CA VAL A 425 18.97 -1.39 -16.19
C VAL A 425 20.49 -1.43 -16.16
N SER A 426 21.08 -1.38 -14.97
CA SER A 426 22.53 -1.44 -14.78
C SER A 426 23.05 -2.88 -14.89
N GLY A 427 24.37 -3.05 -14.79
CA GLY A 427 25.01 -4.37 -14.63
C GLY A 427 25.20 -4.77 -13.16
N THR A 428 24.71 -3.98 -12.21
CA THR A 428 24.88 -4.21 -10.77
C THR A 428 23.71 -5.01 -10.22
N ALA A 429 23.98 -6.02 -9.40
CA ALA A 429 22.96 -6.68 -8.60
C ALA A 429 22.24 -5.67 -7.69
N ILE A 430 20.93 -5.82 -7.53
CA ILE A 430 20.20 -5.02 -6.54
C ILE A 430 20.44 -5.62 -5.15
N THR A 431 21.26 -4.95 -4.33
CA THR A 431 21.61 -5.40 -2.98
C THR A 431 21.16 -4.39 -1.93
N PRO A 432 21.09 -4.74 -0.64
CA PRO A 432 20.79 -3.76 0.40
C PRO A 432 21.81 -2.62 0.36
N GLY A 433 21.34 -1.39 0.56
CA GLY A 433 22.17 -0.18 0.49
C GLY A 433 22.26 0.47 -0.89
N ILE A 434 21.92 -0.24 -1.97
CA ILE A 434 21.97 0.33 -3.33
C ILE A 434 21.08 1.57 -3.43
N GLN A 435 21.59 2.63 -4.04
CA GLN A 435 20.87 3.89 -4.22
C GLN A 435 21.07 4.42 -5.64
N ALA A 436 20.06 5.06 -6.21
CA ALA A 436 20.18 5.81 -7.46
C ALA A 436 20.14 7.32 -7.20
N ARG A 437 20.97 8.09 -7.91
CA ARG A 437 21.00 9.55 -7.85
C ARG A 437 20.93 10.16 -9.24
N PHE A 438 20.25 11.30 -9.34
CA PHE A 438 20.11 12.08 -10.57
C PHE A 438 20.97 13.34 -10.49
N PHE A 439 21.73 13.59 -11.55
CA PHE A 439 22.59 14.75 -11.68
C PHE A 439 22.20 15.58 -12.90
N LEU A 440 22.11 16.91 -12.74
CA LEU A 440 21.87 17.83 -13.87
C LEU A 440 23.13 18.07 -14.72
N SER A 441 24.29 18.08 -14.06
CA SER A 441 25.58 18.29 -14.67
C SER A 441 26.65 17.56 -13.86
N GLU A 442 27.93 17.97 -13.94
CA GLU A 442 29.02 17.31 -13.21
C GLU A 442 28.81 17.41 -11.69
N TYR A 443 28.28 16.33 -11.11
CA TYR A 443 28.01 16.11 -9.67
C TYR A 443 26.99 17.04 -8.99
N ASP A 444 26.23 17.83 -9.76
CA ASP A 444 25.08 18.61 -9.30
C ASP A 444 23.84 17.71 -9.07
N GLU A 445 23.76 17.12 -7.87
CA GLU A 445 22.68 16.21 -7.47
C GLU A 445 21.37 16.95 -7.23
N VAL A 446 20.30 16.49 -7.88
CA VAL A 446 18.95 17.06 -7.72
C VAL A 446 17.87 16.04 -7.35
N ALA A 447 18.22 14.75 -7.33
CA ALA A 447 17.35 13.71 -6.79
C ALA A 447 18.18 12.55 -6.23
N ARG A 448 17.69 11.96 -5.13
CA ARG A 448 18.28 10.81 -4.46
C ARG A 448 17.18 9.87 -4.01
N THR A 449 17.23 8.62 -4.46
CA THR A 449 16.26 7.61 -4.01
C THR A 449 16.54 7.20 -2.57
N LYS A 450 15.57 6.58 -1.90
CA LYS A 450 15.90 5.80 -0.70
C LYS A 450 16.90 4.70 -1.08
N ALA A 451 17.73 4.32 -0.12
CA ALA A 451 18.57 3.13 -0.29
C ALA A 451 17.65 1.91 -0.38
N TRP A 452 18.09 0.87 -1.09
CA TRP A 452 17.37 -0.38 -1.18
C TRP A 452 17.40 -1.06 0.19
N ASP A 453 16.22 -1.27 0.75
CA ASP A 453 16.08 -1.83 2.10
C ASP A 453 16.36 -3.33 2.11
N MET A 454 16.75 -3.83 3.29
CA MET A 454 16.84 -5.26 3.56
C MET A 454 15.46 -5.90 3.58
#